data_AF-A0A975DMV8-F1
#
_entry.id   AF-A0A975DMV8-F1
#
_cell.length_a   1.000
_cell.length_b   1.000
_cell.length_c   1.000
_cell.angle_alpha   90.00
_cell.angle_beta   90.00
_cell.angle_gamma   90.00
#
_symmetry.space_group_name_H-M   'P 1'
#
loop_
_entity.id
_entity.type
_entity.pdbx_description
1 polymer ?
#
loop_
_entity_poly.entity_id
_entity_poly.type
_entity_poly.pdbx_seq_one_letter_code
_entity_poly.pdbx_strand_id
1 'polypeptide(L)'
;MQAVVVGSSAGGPAALHDLLSRLSPDFPAPVVIVSHVGRGGGALLASGLALHSALPVRPAAERAPLQAGHVYVAPDDYHLLMESHGRLALSVDERVCFSRPCIDVLFASAARVYRHELVGIVLSGANGDGAEGLRQIRRNGGTALIQDPSEAVVGAMPRMAQDRAGSDLCAPVADLAAYLNGFVER
;
A
#
# COMPACT_ATOMS: atom_id res chain seq x y z
N MET A 1 5.15 -14.86 -1.06
CA MET A 1 4.94 -13.41 -0.92
C MET A 1 6.00 -12.88 0.04
N GLN A 2 6.68 -11.80 -0.31
CA GLN A 2 7.73 -11.18 0.50
C GLN A 2 7.42 -9.75 0.95
N ALA A 3 6.47 -9.07 0.31
CA ALA A 3 6.03 -7.73 0.72
C ALA A 3 4.63 -7.41 0.20
N VAL A 4 3.95 -6.51 0.91
CA VAL A 4 2.69 -5.88 0.48
C VAL A 4 2.89 -4.38 0.39
N VAL A 5 2.47 -3.76 -0.71
CA VAL A 5 2.41 -2.29 -0.86
C VAL A 5 0.96 -1.84 -1.02
N VAL A 6 0.57 -0.78 -0.32
CA VAL A 6 -0.82 -0.29 -0.29
C VAL A 6 -0.87 1.20 -0.62
N GLY A 7 -1.79 1.57 -1.50
CA GLY A 7 -2.08 2.94 -1.91
C GLY A 7 -3.50 3.35 -1.54
N SER A 8 -3.67 4.55 -0.96
CA SER A 8 -5.00 5.11 -0.69
C SER A 8 -5.02 6.64 -0.68
N SER A 9 -6.21 7.25 -0.65
CA SER A 9 -6.38 8.70 -0.56
C SER A 9 -7.68 9.05 0.18
N ALA A 10 -8.62 9.77 -0.43
CA ALA A 10 -9.93 10.09 0.16
C ALA A 10 -10.70 8.81 0.54
N GLY A 11 -11.12 8.70 1.80
CA GLY A 11 -11.69 7.46 2.37
C GLY A 11 -10.67 6.37 2.72
N GLY A 12 -9.40 6.59 2.39
CA GLY A 12 -8.28 5.70 2.64
C GLY A 12 -8.05 5.34 4.11
N PRO A 13 -8.12 6.28 5.08
CA PRO A 13 -7.95 5.93 6.49
C PRO A 13 -8.94 4.88 7.00
N ALA A 14 -10.21 4.96 6.58
CA ALA A 14 -11.23 3.97 6.94
C ALA A 14 -10.95 2.60 6.30
N ALA A 15 -10.61 2.58 5.01
CA ALA A 15 -10.27 1.35 4.30
C ALA A 15 -8.98 0.69 4.85
N LEU A 16 -7.97 1.48 5.19
CA LEU A 16 -6.73 1.00 5.81
C LEU A 16 -6.98 0.44 7.21
N HIS A 17 -7.82 1.11 8.00
CA HIS A 17 -8.20 0.60 9.31
C HIS A 17 -8.91 -0.75 9.20
N ASP A 18 -9.91 -0.87 8.31
CA ASP A 18 -10.63 -2.13 8.11
C ASP A 18 -9.69 -3.24 7.63
N LEU A 19 -8.80 -2.96 6.67
CA LEU A 19 -7.79 -3.90 6.19
C LEU A 19 -6.88 -4.39 7.32
N LEU A 20 -6.23 -3.47 8.05
CA LEU A 20 -5.24 -3.80 9.07
C LEU A 20 -5.84 -4.46 10.31
N SER A 21 -7.09 -4.13 10.67
CA SER A 21 -7.79 -4.76 11.81
C SER A 21 -8.13 -6.24 11.57
N ARG A 22 -8.12 -6.67 10.30
CA ARG A 22 -8.42 -8.04 9.88
C ARG A 22 -7.19 -8.86 9.55
N LEU A 23 -6.01 -8.25 9.46
CA LEU A 23 -4.78 -8.99 9.22
C LEU A 23 -4.43 -9.85 10.44
N SER A 24 -3.94 -11.05 10.18
CA SER A 24 -3.42 -11.94 11.21
C SER A 24 -2.27 -11.26 11.98
N PRO A 25 -2.19 -11.42 13.32
CA PRO A 25 -1.01 -11.00 14.08
C PRO A 25 0.28 -11.73 13.63
N ASP A 26 0.15 -12.92 13.04
CA ASP A 26 1.27 -13.73 12.52
C ASP A 26 1.56 -13.45 11.04
N PHE A 27 1.19 -12.27 10.53
CA PHE A 27 1.33 -11.95 9.12
C PHE A 27 2.80 -12.02 8.65
N PRO A 28 3.15 -12.83 7.63
CA PRO A 28 4.54 -13.21 7.36
C PRO A 28 5.33 -12.17 6.55
N ALA A 29 4.74 -11.03 6.19
CA ALA A 29 5.36 -10.04 5.31
C ALA A 29 5.26 -8.61 5.88
N PRO A 30 6.19 -7.71 5.51
CA PRO A 30 6.03 -6.28 5.74
C PRO A 30 4.90 -5.70 4.88
N VAL A 31 4.18 -4.73 5.44
CA VAL A 31 3.18 -3.92 4.73
C VAL A 31 3.67 -2.47 4.64
N VAL A 32 3.74 -1.91 3.44
CA VAL A 32 4.23 -0.55 3.21
C VAL A 32 3.12 0.30 2.58
N ILE A 33 2.79 1.42 3.20
CA ILE A 33 1.60 2.21 2.88
C ILE A 33 2.01 3.61 2.42
N VAL A 34 1.49 4.02 1.27
CA VAL A 34 1.38 5.43 0.88
C VAL A 34 -0.10 5.81 0.92
N SER A 35 -0.43 6.84 1.68
CA SER A 35 -1.77 7.41 1.70
C SER A 35 -1.68 8.91 1.49
N HIS A 36 -2.47 9.45 0.57
CA HIS A 36 -2.58 10.89 0.37
C HIS A 36 -3.40 11.52 1.50
N VAL A 37 -2.68 12.01 2.49
CA VAL A 37 -3.20 12.77 3.63
C VAL A 37 -2.69 14.21 3.56
N GLY A 38 -3.42 15.15 4.17
CA GLY A 38 -2.97 16.54 4.27
C GLY A 38 -1.63 16.66 5.02
N ARG A 39 -1.01 17.84 4.98
CA ARG A 39 0.26 18.10 5.69
C ARG A 39 0.17 17.76 7.18
N GLY A 40 1.17 17.05 7.73
CA GLY A 40 1.16 16.52 9.09
C GLY A 40 0.35 15.23 9.25
N GLY A 41 -0.29 14.76 8.17
CA GLY A 41 -1.24 13.65 8.21
C GLY A 41 -0.58 12.29 8.30
N GLY A 42 0.64 12.09 7.77
CA GLY A 42 1.28 10.77 7.71
C GLY A 42 1.55 10.20 9.11
N ALA A 43 2.07 11.03 10.02
CA ALA A 43 2.32 10.63 11.40
C ALA A 43 1.02 10.33 12.16
N LEU A 44 0.00 11.19 11.99
CA LEU A 44 -1.31 10.99 12.60
C LEU A 44 -2.00 9.72 12.08
N LEU A 45 -1.88 9.45 10.79
CA LEU A 45 -2.38 8.23 10.17
C LEU A 45 -1.68 7.00 10.78
N ALA A 46 -0.35 7.01 10.87
CA ALA A 46 0.40 5.91 11.47
C ALA A 46 -0.06 5.64 12.92
N SER A 47 -0.19 6.68 13.74
CA SER A 47 -0.67 6.56 15.11
C SER A 47 -2.12 6.06 15.18
N GLY A 48 -3.01 6.54 14.32
CA GLY A 48 -4.41 6.10 14.27
C GLY A 48 -4.57 4.64 13.87
N LEU A 49 -3.78 4.18 12.89
CA LEU A 49 -3.76 2.78 12.46
C LEU A 49 -3.16 1.87 13.55
N ALA A 50 -2.14 2.33 14.27
CA ALA A 50 -1.50 1.58 15.35
C ALA A 50 -2.48 1.18 16.47
N LEU A 51 -3.54 1.98 16.71
CA LEU A 51 -4.52 1.72 17.77
C LEU A 51 -5.38 0.48 17.53
N HIS A 52 -5.52 0.04 16.28
CA HIS A 52 -6.47 -1.01 15.90
C HIS A 52 -5.87 -2.10 14.99
N SER A 53 -4.59 -1.97 14.65
CA SER A 53 -3.85 -2.96 13.87
C SER A 53 -3.36 -4.08 14.78
N ALA A 54 -3.49 -5.33 14.34
CA ALA A 54 -2.85 -6.47 15.00
C ALA A 54 -1.32 -6.43 14.86
N LEU A 55 -0.82 -5.74 13.83
CA LEU A 55 0.59 -5.58 13.52
C LEU A 55 1.13 -4.24 14.03
N PRO A 56 2.37 -4.15 14.53
CA PRO A 56 3.01 -2.89 14.86
C PRO A 56 3.06 -1.94 13.65
N VAL A 57 2.51 -0.74 13.81
CA VAL A 57 2.51 0.33 12.79
C VAL A 57 3.49 1.42 13.18
N ARG A 58 4.35 1.82 12.24
CA ARG A 58 5.30 2.91 12.43
C ARG A 58 5.49 3.77 11.18
N PRO A 59 5.87 5.05 11.33
CA PRO A 59 6.35 5.83 10.19
C PRO A 59 7.57 5.15 9.54
N ALA A 60 7.65 5.20 8.22
CA ALA A 60 8.81 4.77 7.48
C ALA A 60 10.00 5.72 7.76
N ALA A 61 11.19 5.14 7.87
CA ALA A 61 12.43 5.86 8.11
C ALA A 61 13.48 5.47 7.08
N GLU A 62 14.34 6.42 6.74
CA GLU A 62 15.44 6.24 5.80
C GLU A 62 16.32 5.04 6.21
N ARG A 63 16.61 4.15 5.25
CA ARG A 63 17.42 2.93 5.38
C ARG A 63 16.93 1.92 6.40
N ALA A 64 15.72 2.09 6.93
CA ALA A 64 15.14 1.16 7.88
C ALA A 64 14.95 -0.23 7.23
N PRO A 65 15.32 -1.32 7.93
CA PRO A 65 15.05 -2.66 7.44
C PRO A 65 13.55 -2.95 7.51
N LEU A 66 13.05 -3.61 6.48
CA LEU A 66 11.72 -4.18 6.43
C LEU A 66 11.69 -5.48 7.23
N GLN A 67 10.72 -5.57 8.12
CA GLN A 67 10.49 -6.71 9.01
C GLN A 67 9.12 -7.30 8.71
N ALA A 68 9.04 -8.64 8.66
CA ALA A 68 7.78 -9.36 8.61
C ALA A 68 6.88 -8.96 9.78
N GLY A 69 5.56 -8.97 9.57
CA GLY A 69 4.58 -8.61 10.60
C GLY A 69 4.64 -7.15 11.04
N HIS A 70 5.19 -6.25 10.23
CA HIS A 70 5.25 -4.81 10.53
C HIS A 70 4.63 -3.97 9.41
N VAL A 71 4.03 -2.85 9.81
CA VAL A 71 3.43 -1.88 8.90
C VAL A 71 4.22 -0.57 8.92
N TYR A 72 4.50 -0.04 7.73
CA TYR A 72 5.29 1.17 7.51
C TYR A 72 4.47 2.19 6.74
N VAL A 73 4.29 3.39 7.29
CA VAL A 73 3.53 4.47 6.65
C VAL A 73 4.48 5.54 6.13
N ALA A 74 4.33 5.92 4.86
CA ALA A 74 5.14 6.98 4.26
C ALA A 74 5.03 8.29 5.05
N PRO A 75 6.17 8.95 5.37
CA PRO A 75 6.15 10.27 5.96
C PRO A 75 5.75 11.32 4.92
N ASP A 76 5.26 12.46 5.41
CA ASP A 76 4.90 13.60 4.56
C ASP A 76 6.14 14.17 3.85
N ASP A 77 5.93 14.78 2.67
CA ASP A 77 6.95 15.49 1.92
C ASP A 77 8.16 14.63 1.45
N TYR A 78 8.09 13.30 1.54
CA TYR A 78 9.04 12.36 0.93
C TYR A 78 8.34 11.34 0.04
N HIS A 79 8.97 10.95 -1.07
CA HIS A 79 8.62 9.71 -1.75
C HIS A 79 9.17 8.54 -0.93
N LEU A 80 8.33 7.52 -0.70
CA LEU A 80 8.76 6.27 -0.08
C LEU A 80 9.06 5.24 -1.17
N LEU A 81 10.26 4.66 -1.11
CA LEU A 81 10.73 3.64 -2.03
C LEU A 81 11.14 2.37 -1.27
N MET A 82 11.11 1.24 -1.97
CA MET A 82 11.70 0.00 -1.50
C MET A 82 12.95 -0.32 -2.33
N GLU A 83 14.05 -0.60 -1.65
CA GLU A 83 15.33 -0.94 -2.25
C GLU A 83 15.66 -2.43 -2.08
N SER A 84 16.64 -2.90 -2.86
CA SER A 84 17.24 -4.23 -2.69
C SER A 84 17.72 -4.44 -1.25
N HIS A 85 17.77 -5.71 -0.82
CA HIS A 85 18.10 -6.10 0.55
C HIS A 85 17.08 -5.66 1.62
N GLY A 86 15.84 -5.37 1.21
CA GLY A 86 14.72 -5.16 2.13
C GLY A 86 14.86 -3.88 2.96
N ARG A 87 15.24 -2.77 2.32
CA ARG A 87 15.37 -1.46 2.96
C ARG A 87 14.38 -0.46 2.38
N LEU A 88 13.93 0.45 3.24
CA LEU A 88 13.18 1.63 2.83
C LEU A 88 14.14 2.78 2.47
N ALA A 89 13.76 3.56 1.46
CA ALA A 89 14.44 4.80 1.10
C ALA A 89 13.45 5.95 0.99
N LEU A 90 13.87 7.14 1.41
CA LEU A 90 13.11 8.37 1.32
C LEU A 90 13.76 9.31 0.32
N SER A 91 13.00 9.74 -0.68
CA SER A 91 13.46 10.68 -1.70
C SER A 91 12.74 12.02 -1.62
N VAL A 92 13.49 13.10 -1.87
CA VAL A 92 12.98 14.48 -2.03
C VAL A 92 12.92 14.90 -3.50
N ASP A 93 12.94 13.94 -4.42
CA ASP A 93 12.76 14.18 -5.86
C ASP A 93 11.45 14.92 -6.15
N GLU A 94 11.35 15.45 -7.37
CA GLU A 94 10.19 16.22 -7.82
C GLU A 94 8.88 15.45 -7.62
N ARG A 95 7.81 16.19 -7.33
CA ARG A 95 6.48 15.62 -7.14
C ARG A 95 6.04 14.87 -8.40
N VAL A 96 5.60 13.64 -8.22
CA VAL A 96 4.96 12.84 -9.28
C VAL A 96 3.45 12.98 -9.13
N CYS A 97 2.75 13.26 -10.23
CA CYS A 97 1.29 13.49 -10.21
C CYS A 97 0.87 14.60 -9.22
N PHE A 98 1.71 15.64 -9.05
CA PHE A 98 1.54 16.73 -8.08
C PHE A 98 1.54 16.30 -6.60
N SER A 99 1.93 15.05 -6.31
CA SER A 99 1.94 14.48 -4.96
C SER A 99 3.34 14.08 -4.52
N ARG A 100 3.59 14.17 -3.20
CA ARG A 100 4.74 13.58 -2.51
C ARG A 100 4.35 13.34 -1.05
N PRO A 101 4.15 12.09 -0.62
CA PRO A 101 4.43 10.82 -1.33
C PRO A 101 3.48 10.54 -2.52
N CYS A 102 3.95 9.72 -3.48
CA CYS A 102 3.19 9.26 -4.63
C CYS A 102 3.14 7.72 -4.61
N ILE A 103 1.97 7.13 -4.83
CA ILE A 103 1.73 5.69 -4.76
C ILE A 103 2.47 4.97 -5.90
N ASP A 104 2.43 5.52 -7.11
CA ASP A 104 3.12 4.96 -8.28
C ASP A 104 4.63 4.83 -8.05
N VAL A 105 5.25 5.75 -7.30
CA VAL A 105 6.68 5.69 -6.97
C VAL A 105 7.01 4.52 -6.04
N LEU A 106 6.21 4.32 -4.99
CA LEU A 106 6.35 3.16 -4.11
C LEU A 106 6.17 1.86 -4.90
N PHE A 107 5.09 1.77 -5.68
CA PHE A 107 4.73 0.54 -6.39
C PHE A 107 5.76 0.20 -7.47
N ALA A 108 6.26 1.19 -8.21
CA ALA A 108 7.27 0.97 -9.24
C ALA A 108 8.62 0.50 -8.65
N SER A 109 9.06 1.09 -7.54
CA SER A 109 10.29 0.65 -6.87
C SER A 109 10.15 -0.76 -6.29
N ALA A 110 9.04 -1.05 -5.60
CA ALA A 110 8.75 -2.37 -5.05
C ALA A 110 8.65 -3.44 -6.15
N ALA A 111 8.00 -3.15 -7.28
CA ALA A 111 7.83 -4.10 -8.38
C ALA A 111 9.18 -4.57 -8.95
N ARG A 112 10.18 -3.68 -9.01
CA ARG A 112 11.53 -4.00 -9.49
C ARG A 112 12.27 -4.92 -8.52
N VAL A 113 12.07 -4.73 -7.22
CA VAL A 113 12.77 -5.48 -6.15
C VAL A 113 12.15 -6.86 -5.96
N TYR A 114 10.83 -6.94 -5.79
CA TYR A 114 10.15 -8.15 -5.32
C TYR A 114 9.48 -8.97 -6.43
N ARG A 115 9.26 -8.37 -7.61
CA ARG A 115 8.66 -9.05 -8.78
C ARG A 115 7.40 -9.86 -8.41
N HIS A 116 7.40 -11.16 -8.71
CA HIS A 116 6.31 -12.09 -8.43
C HIS A 116 6.01 -12.35 -6.95
N GLU A 117 6.89 -11.91 -6.05
CA GLU A 117 6.69 -12.05 -4.61
C GLU A 117 6.00 -10.82 -3.99
N LEU A 118 5.64 -9.82 -4.80
CA LEU A 118 4.96 -8.59 -4.37
C LEU A 118 3.45 -8.70 -4.53
N VAL A 119 2.73 -8.17 -3.54
CA VAL A 119 1.31 -7.85 -3.65
C VAL A 119 1.14 -6.33 -3.60
N GLY A 120 0.47 -5.76 -4.59
CA GLY A 120 0.07 -4.35 -4.63
C GLY A 120 -1.43 -4.19 -4.40
N ILE A 121 -1.82 -3.22 -3.58
CA ILE A 121 -3.22 -2.98 -3.21
C ILE A 121 -3.61 -1.53 -3.44
N VAL A 122 -4.65 -1.29 -4.23
CA VAL A 122 -5.24 0.06 -4.38
C VAL A 122 -6.58 0.11 -3.65
N LEU A 123 -6.72 1.06 -2.74
CA LEU A 123 -7.94 1.31 -1.95
C LEU A 123 -8.60 2.63 -2.38
N SER A 124 -9.68 2.99 -1.68
CA SER A 124 -10.42 4.24 -1.83
C SER A 124 -9.54 5.48 -2.04
N GLY A 125 -9.92 6.31 -3.01
CA GLY A 125 -9.22 7.54 -3.37
C GLY A 125 -9.85 8.32 -4.52
N ALA A 126 -9.45 9.58 -4.67
CA ALA A 126 -10.10 10.55 -5.57
C ALA A 126 -9.37 10.78 -6.92
N ASN A 127 -8.26 10.09 -7.19
CA ASN A 127 -7.44 10.30 -8.40
C ASN A 127 -6.85 8.98 -8.92
N GLY A 128 -6.05 9.04 -9.99
CA GLY A 128 -5.46 7.85 -10.63
C GLY A 128 -4.10 7.39 -10.11
N ASP A 129 -3.58 7.98 -9.03
CA ASP A 129 -2.28 7.55 -8.49
C ASP A 129 -2.36 6.11 -7.96
N GLY A 130 -1.32 5.33 -8.24
CA GLY A 130 -1.23 3.90 -7.96
C GLY A 130 -1.62 3.02 -9.14
N ALA A 131 -2.34 3.55 -10.13
CA ALA A 131 -2.81 2.77 -11.28
C ALA A 131 -1.65 2.32 -12.20
N GLU A 132 -0.68 3.19 -12.45
CA GLU A 132 0.47 2.88 -13.31
C GLU A 132 1.49 2.00 -12.58
N GLY A 133 1.70 2.25 -11.29
CA GLY A 133 2.50 1.42 -10.40
C GLY A 133 1.92 0.02 -10.26
N LEU A 134 0.60 -0.13 -10.10
CA LEU A 134 -0.05 -1.44 -10.00
C LEU A 134 0.08 -2.21 -11.32
N ARG A 135 -0.02 -1.51 -12.46
CA ARG A 135 0.27 -2.10 -13.77
C ARG A 135 1.71 -2.61 -13.86
N GLN A 136 2.68 -1.89 -13.27
CA GLN A 136 4.07 -2.35 -13.20
C GLN A 136 4.23 -3.57 -12.30
N ILE A 137 3.53 -3.65 -11.15
CA ILE A 137 3.52 -4.83 -10.28
C ILE A 137 3.11 -6.06 -11.08
N ARG A 138 1.97 -6.00 -11.79
CA ARG A 138 1.49 -7.12 -12.62
C ARG A 138 2.45 -7.47 -13.75
N ARG A 139 3.02 -6.48 -14.44
CA ARG A 139 4.01 -6.73 -15.51
C ARG A 139 5.27 -7.44 -15.00
N ASN A 140 5.62 -7.28 -13.72
CA ASN A 140 6.73 -7.98 -13.08
C ASN A 140 6.30 -9.31 -12.43
N GLY A 141 5.06 -9.77 -12.68
CA GLY A 141 4.51 -11.03 -12.18
C GLY A 141 3.93 -10.97 -10.77
N GLY A 142 3.89 -9.79 -10.14
CA GLY A 142 3.28 -9.60 -8.82
C GLY A 142 1.75 -9.60 -8.88
N THR A 143 1.11 -9.72 -7.72
CA THR A 143 -0.35 -9.73 -7.59
C THR A 143 -0.91 -8.32 -7.42
N ALA A 144 -1.99 -8.00 -8.13
CA ALA A 144 -2.76 -6.78 -7.97
C ALA A 144 -4.11 -7.03 -7.31
N LEU A 145 -4.32 -6.41 -6.15
CA LEU A 145 -5.59 -6.39 -5.43
C LEU A 145 -6.18 -4.98 -5.49
N ILE A 146 -7.49 -4.89 -5.70
CA ILE A 146 -8.18 -3.60 -5.81
C ILE A 146 -9.43 -3.67 -4.93
N GLN A 147 -9.67 -2.63 -4.13
CA GLN A 147 -10.92 -2.50 -3.40
C GLN A 147 -12.09 -2.40 -4.38
N ASP A 148 -13.20 -3.09 -4.12
CA ASP A 148 -14.42 -2.92 -4.89
C ASP A 148 -14.79 -1.42 -4.98
N PRO A 149 -14.84 -0.83 -6.20
CA PRO A 149 -15.10 0.60 -6.34
C PRO A 149 -16.52 1.03 -5.94
N SER A 150 -17.44 0.10 -5.73
CA SER A 150 -18.79 0.34 -5.21
C SER A 150 -18.85 0.36 -3.68
N GLU A 151 -17.93 -0.31 -2.99
CA GLU A 151 -17.76 -0.28 -1.52
C GLU A 151 -16.88 0.90 -1.09
N ALA A 152 -15.93 1.31 -1.94
CA ALA A 152 -15.03 2.41 -1.65
C ALA A 152 -15.77 3.73 -1.39
N VAL A 153 -15.46 4.40 -0.28
CA VAL A 153 -15.97 5.75 0.07
C VAL A 153 -15.76 6.72 -1.09
N VAL A 154 -14.60 6.64 -1.75
CA VAL A 154 -14.32 7.31 -3.01
C VAL A 154 -13.76 6.28 -4.00
N GLY A 155 -14.61 5.77 -4.88
CA GLY A 155 -14.23 4.70 -5.82
C GLY A 155 -13.44 5.13 -7.07
N ALA A 156 -13.03 6.39 -7.20
CA ALA A 156 -12.36 6.86 -8.43
C ALA A 156 -10.99 6.18 -8.62
N MET A 157 -10.18 6.12 -7.56
CA MET A 157 -8.85 5.51 -7.59
C MET A 157 -8.90 3.99 -7.87
N PRO A 158 -9.75 3.19 -7.20
CA PRO A 158 -9.96 1.79 -7.56
C PRO A 158 -10.43 1.57 -9.01
N ARG A 159 -11.38 2.39 -9.52
CA ARG A 159 -11.83 2.31 -10.92
C ARG A 159 -10.68 2.53 -11.90
N MET A 160 -9.90 3.59 -11.69
CA MET A 160 -8.78 3.91 -12.57
C MET A 160 -7.67 2.84 -12.50
N ALA A 161 -7.41 2.26 -11.33
CA ALA A 161 -6.50 1.13 -11.19
C ALA A 161 -7.01 -0.10 -11.94
N GLN A 162 -8.30 -0.43 -11.84
CA GLN A 162 -8.92 -1.53 -12.55
C GLN A 162 -8.82 -1.34 -14.08
N ASP A 163 -9.13 -0.14 -14.57
CA ASP A 163 -9.09 0.18 -16.01
C ASP A 163 -7.66 0.14 -16.57
N ARG A 164 -6.68 0.59 -15.79
CA ARG A 164 -5.28 0.74 -16.24
C ARG A 164 -4.44 -0.53 -16.07
N ALA A 165 -4.60 -1.21 -14.94
CA ALA A 165 -3.78 -2.35 -14.55
C ALA A 165 -4.53 -3.69 -14.66
N GLY A 166 -5.87 -3.67 -14.56
CA GLY A 166 -6.66 -4.83 -14.17
C GLY A 166 -6.32 -5.30 -12.75
N SER A 167 -6.94 -6.40 -12.33
CA SER A 167 -6.73 -7.00 -11.02
C SER A 167 -6.65 -8.52 -11.12
N ASP A 168 -6.04 -9.12 -10.10
CA ASP A 168 -6.14 -10.55 -9.81
C ASP A 168 -7.28 -10.80 -8.80
N LEU A 169 -7.61 -9.79 -7.98
CA LEU A 169 -8.83 -9.73 -7.17
C LEU A 169 -9.32 -8.28 -7.08
N CYS A 170 -10.60 -8.06 -7.41
CA CYS A 170 -11.32 -6.83 -7.14
C CYS A 170 -12.49 -7.17 -6.22
N ALA A 171 -12.41 -6.78 -4.94
CA ALA A 171 -13.34 -7.26 -3.92
C ALA A 171 -13.41 -6.29 -2.73
N PRO A 172 -14.44 -6.43 -1.86
CA PRO A 172 -14.50 -5.71 -0.60
C PRO A 172 -13.23 -5.84 0.24
N VAL A 173 -12.92 -4.83 1.07
CA VAL A 173 -11.69 -4.82 1.89
C VAL A 173 -11.56 -6.08 2.77
N ALA A 174 -12.68 -6.58 3.29
CA ALA A 174 -12.71 -7.82 4.06
C ALA A 174 -12.18 -9.03 3.29
N ASP A 175 -12.50 -9.14 1.99
CA ASP A 175 -12.06 -10.23 1.13
C ASP A 175 -10.59 -10.06 0.70
N LEU A 176 -10.13 -8.81 0.54
CA LEU A 176 -8.71 -8.53 0.34
C LEU A 176 -7.89 -8.96 1.56
N ALA A 177 -8.37 -8.68 2.78
CA ALA A 177 -7.73 -9.12 4.01
C ALA A 177 -7.72 -10.66 4.12
N ALA A 178 -8.83 -11.32 3.79
CA ALA A 178 -8.92 -12.77 3.77
C ALA A 178 -7.91 -13.40 2.78
N TYR A 179 -7.80 -12.82 1.57
CA TYR A 179 -6.79 -13.22 0.58
C TYR A 179 -5.36 -13.11 1.14
N LEU A 180 -5.04 -12.02 1.83
CA LEU A 180 -3.73 -11.83 2.47
C LEU A 180 -3.48 -12.83 3.60
N ASN A 181 -4.48 -13.12 4.43
CA ASN A 181 -4.34 -14.07 5.54
C ASN A 181 -4.12 -15.51 5.05
N GLY A 182 -4.57 -15.87 3.84
CA GLY A 182 -4.25 -17.16 3.23
C GLY A 182 -2.76 -17.40 2.95
N PHE A 183 -1.88 -16.40 3.15
CA PHE A 183 -0.43 -16.58 3.12
C PHE A 183 0.18 -16.98 4.47
N VAL A 184 -0.57 -16.88 5.58
CA VAL A 184 -0.11 -17.30 6.92
C VAL A 184 -0.03 -18.83 7.02
N GLU A 185 -0.92 -19.52 6.32
CA GLU A 185 -1.08 -20.99 6.38
C GLU A 185 -0.15 -21.75 5.42
N ARG A 186 0.77 -21.06 4.72
CA ARG A 186 1.62 -21.63 3.66
C ARG A 186 3.10 -21.63 4.00
#